data_AF-A0A817MPI3-F1
#
_entry.id   AF-A0A817MPI3-F1
#
_cell.length_a   1.000
_cell.length_b   1.000
_cell.length_c   1.000
_cell.angle_alpha   90.00
_cell.angle_beta   90.00
_cell.angle_gamma   90.00
#
_symmetry.space_group_name_H-M   'P 1'
#
loop_
_entity.id
_entity.type
_entity.pdbx_description
1 polymer ?
#
loop_
_entity_poly.entity_id
_entity_poly.type
_entity_poly.pdbx_seq_one_letter_code
_entity_poly.pdbx_strand_id
1 'polypeptide(L)'
;MKEKFDKNSVLGMAFVAYRDFNDSNRFDTIDIHQAPNIHPVEAKIASQQATGGADLCEDVQGGLDKALKFSWKKDGSSRAAQILVWVGDCPRRTSFCHNGGSGWDSYLSGLPDVPLMIDLINEIKNRGIFLLLSDFTDYVKTMIENIEKIYIADKKQSQVKPVKLDQNDTSSLLKEITEQVNTIIASEFM
;
A
#
# COMPACT_ATOMS: atom_id res chain seq x y z
N MET A 1 -3.98 -17.52 21.13
CA MET A 1 -3.69 -16.15 20.66
C MET A 1 -4.63 -15.20 21.39
N LYS A 2 -4.34 -14.82 22.65
CA LYS A 2 -5.32 -14.06 23.48
C LYS A 2 -4.77 -12.93 24.34
N GLU A 3 -3.46 -12.70 24.43
CA GLU A 3 -2.94 -11.63 25.30
C GLU A 3 -1.70 -10.97 24.67
N LYS A 4 -1.89 -10.11 23.66
CA LYS A 4 -0.83 -9.22 23.16
C LYS A 4 -1.26 -7.76 22.98
N PHE A 5 -2.54 -7.45 23.15
CA PHE A 5 -3.06 -6.09 23.03
C PHE A 5 -3.70 -5.65 24.34
N ASP A 6 -3.50 -4.38 24.71
CA ASP A 6 -4.30 -3.77 25.77
C ASP A 6 -5.77 -3.86 25.33
N LYS A 7 -6.68 -4.16 26.27
CA LYS A 7 -8.13 -4.11 26.06
C LYS A 7 -8.60 -2.74 25.55
N ASN A 8 -7.77 -1.70 25.70
CA ASN A 8 -8.01 -0.35 25.21
C ASN A 8 -7.35 -0.06 23.84
N SER A 9 -6.69 -1.03 23.20
CA SER A 9 -6.13 -0.86 21.86
C SER A 9 -7.25 -0.68 20.83
N VAL A 10 -7.10 0.35 20.00
CA VAL A 10 -8.07 0.68 18.93
C VAL A 10 -7.44 0.38 17.57
N LEU A 11 -8.08 -0.48 16.79
CA LEU A 11 -7.75 -0.73 15.39
C LEU A 11 -8.56 0.22 14.50
N GLY A 12 -7.86 1.03 13.69
CA GLY A 12 -8.47 1.81 12.61
C GLY A 12 -8.09 1.20 11.27
N MET A 13 -9.05 1.09 10.35
CA MET A 13 -8.84 0.52 9.01
C MET A 13 -9.45 1.43 7.96
N ALA A 14 -8.78 1.55 6.83
CA ALA A 14 -9.24 2.27 5.66
C ALA A 14 -8.84 1.47 4.41
N PHE A 15 -9.46 1.78 3.28
CA PHE A 15 -9.22 1.05 2.05
C PHE A 15 -9.30 1.96 0.82
N VAL A 16 -8.40 1.72 -0.13
CA VAL A 16 -8.38 2.32 -1.46
C VAL A 16 -8.37 1.19 -2.49
N ALA A 17 -9.43 1.07 -3.26
CA ALA A 17 -9.36 0.45 -4.58
C ALA A 17 -8.87 1.50 -5.57
N TYR A 18 -7.80 1.19 -6.29
CA TYR A 18 -7.30 2.01 -7.39
C TYR A 18 -7.31 1.17 -8.68
N ARG A 19 -7.42 1.85 -9.82
CA ARG A 19 -7.43 1.26 -11.17
C ARG A 19 -6.52 2.09 -12.08
N ASP A 20 -6.56 1.85 -13.39
CA ASP A 20 -5.80 2.63 -14.35
C ASP A 20 -6.29 4.09 -14.42
N PHE A 21 -5.38 4.97 -14.83
CA PHE A 21 -5.58 6.40 -14.97
C PHE A 21 -6.80 6.76 -15.85
N ASN A 22 -7.05 5.97 -16.90
CA ASN A 22 -8.12 6.25 -17.86
C ASN A 22 -9.48 5.69 -17.45
N ASP A 23 -9.58 4.97 -16.33
CA ASP A 23 -10.83 4.41 -15.87
C ASP A 23 -11.78 5.49 -15.34
N SER A 24 -13.04 5.42 -15.78
CA SER A 24 -14.11 6.32 -15.33
C SER A 24 -14.31 6.30 -13.81
N ASN A 25 -13.99 5.17 -13.16
CA ASN A 25 -13.96 5.01 -11.71
C ASN A 25 -12.56 4.60 -11.22
N ARG A 26 -11.61 5.53 -11.38
CA ARG A 26 -10.20 5.35 -11.03
C ARG A 26 -9.95 5.00 -9.55
N PHE A 27 -10.76 5.50 -8.63
CA PHE A 27 -10.61 5.23 -7.20
C PHE A 27 -11.95 4.97 -6.51
N ASP A 28 -11.96 4.00 -5.60
CA ASP A 28 -13.05 3.84 -4.65
C ASP A 28 -12.50 3.68 -3.23
N THR A 29 -12.95 4.52 -2.30
CA THR A 29 -12.29 4.68 -1.00
C THR A 29 -13.24 4.62 0.17
N ILE A 30 -12.72 4.18 1.32
CA ILE A 30 -13.35 4.34 2.64
C ILE A 30 -12.27 4.74 3.65
N ASP A 31 -12.47 5.88 4.32
CA ASP A 31 -11.53 6.42 5.31
C ASP A 31 -11.80 5.83 6.71
N ILE A 32 -10.81 5.90 7.59
CA ILE A 32 -10.81 5.42 8.98
C ILE A 32 -12.01 5.95 9.75
N HIS A 33 -12.36 7.23 9.60
CA HIS A 33 -13.50 7.82 10.33
C HIS A 33 -14.87 7.30 9.85
N GLN A 34 -14.94 6.76 8.63
CA GLN A 34 -16.14 6.17 8.05
C GLN A 34 -16.29 4.69 8.43
N ALA A 35 -15.24 4.08 9.00
CA ALA A 35 -15.16 2.69 9.39
C ALA A 35 -14.92 2.54 10.90
N PRO A 36 -15.95 2.74 11.75
CA PRO A 36 -15.82 2.58 13.21
C PRO A 36 -15.52 1.15 13.67
N ASN A 37 -15.68 0.17 12.77
CA ASN A 37 -15.28 -1.23 12.92
C ASN A 37 -14.93 -1.79 11.53
N ILE A 38 -14.64 -3.09 11.44
CA ILE A 38 -14.16 -3.72 10.21
C ILE A 38 -15.25 -3.87 9.11
N HIS A 39 -16.53 -3.93 9.48
CA HIS A 39 -17.61 -4.29 8.55
C HIS A 39 -17.78 -3.32 7.36
N PRO A 40 -17.72 -1.99 7.54
CA PRO A 40 -17.75 -1.07 6.40
C PRO A 40 -16.60 -1.29 5.41
N VAL A 41 -15.40 -1.66 5.91
CA VAL A 41 -14.25 -1.96 5.05
C VAL A 41 -14.47 -3.28 4.32
N GLU A 42 -14.95 -4.32 5.00
CA GLU A 42 -15.29 -5.61 4.39
C GLU A 42 -16.34 -5.43 3.28
N ALA A 43 -17.41 -4.68 3.55
CA ALA A 43 -18.44 -4.37 2.57
C ALA A 43 -17.88 -3.59 1.37
N LYS A 44 -16.96 -2.65 1.63
CA LYS A 44 -16.29 -1.89 0.57
C LYS A 44 -15.46 -2.78 -0.33
N ILE A 45 -14.64 -3.66 0.26
CA ILE A 45 -13.83 -4.63 -0.47
C ILE A 45 -14.72 -5.60 -1.25
N ALA A 46 -15.76 -6.14 -0.62
CA ALA A 46 -16.69 -7.10 -1.25
C ALA A 46 -17.47 -6.49 -2.42
N SER A 47 -17.67 -5.17 -2.44
CA SER A 47 -18.32 -4.47 -3.55
C SER A 47 -17.39 -4.21 -4.75
N GLN A 48 -16.09 -4.45 -4.61
CA GLN A 48 -15.16 -4.19 -5.70
C GLN A 48 -15.25 -5.26 -6.78
N GLN A 49 -15.12 -4.80 -8.02
CA GLN A 49 -14.95 -5.64 -9.19
C GLN A 49 -13.70 -5.17 -9.93
N ALA A 50 -12.87 -6.14 -10.34
CA ALA A 50 -11.76 -5.89 -11.25
C ALA A 50 -12.33 -5.56 -12.64
N THR A 51 -11.83 -4.50 -13.24
CA THR A 51 -12.19 -4.03 -14.59
C THR A 51 -10.91 -3.73 -15.36
N GLY A 52 -10.94 -3.83 -16.69
CA GLY A 52 -9.76 -3.58 -17.52
C GLY A 52 -8.94 -4.84 -17.87
N GLY A 53 -7.61 -4.69 -17.98
CA GLY A 53 -6.66 -5.79 -18.23
C GLY A 53 -5.96 -5.81 -19.60
N ALA A 54 -6.03 -4.73 -20.37
CA ALA A 54 -5.37 -4.66 -21.69
C ALA A 54 -3.96 -4.07 -21.63
N ASP A 55 -3.65 -3.22 -20.65
CA ASP A 55 -2.33 -2.66 -20.41
C ASP A 55 -1.77 -3.05 -19.04
N LEU A 56 -0.43 -3.03 -18.96
CA LEU A 56 0.32 -3.65 -17.87
C LEU A 56 0.63 -2.69 -16.72
N CYS A 57 0.10 -1.47 -16.76
CA CYS A 57 0.51 -0.41 -15.85
C CYS A 57 -0.68 0.29 -15.20
N GLU A 58 -0.70 0.31 -13.86
CA GLU A 58 -1.82 0.80 -13.05
C GLU A 58 -1.51 2.14 -12.37
N ASP A 59 -2.53 2.84 -11.86
CA ASP A 59 -2.32 4.07 -11.10
C ASP A 59 -2.04 3.84 -9.59
N VAL A 60 -0.93 3.16 -9.33
CA VAL A 60 -0.42 2.91 -7.97
C VAL A 60 -0.20 4.24 -7.22
N GLN A 61 0.28 5.29 -7.89
CA GLN A 61 0.58 6.56 -7.21
C GLN A 61 -0.67 7.30 -6.79
N GLY A 62 -1.71 7.31 -7.61
CA GLY A 62 -2.98 7.87 -7.19
C GLY A 62 -3.55 7.12 -6.00
N GLY A 63 -3.42 5.79 -5.99
CA GLY A 63 -3.78 4.96 -4.84
C GLY A 63 -3.05 5.35 -3.56
N LEU A 64 -1.73 5.53 -3.62
CA LEU A 64 -0.91 5.96 -2.49
C LEU A 64 -1.22 7.40 -2.04
N ASP A 65 -1.42 8.33 -2.98
CA ASP A 65 -1.82 9.71 -2.68
C ASP A 65 -3.18 9.77 -1.95
N LYS A 66 -4.16 8.96 -2.38
CA LYS A 66 -5.43 8.82 -1.66
C LYS A 66 -5.24 8.25 -0.26
N ALA A 67 -4.44 7.19 -0.13
CA ALA A 67 -4.17 6.56 1.15
C ALA A 67 -3.49 7.53 2.13
N LEU A 68 -2.54 8.35 1.68
CA LEU A 68 -1.87 9.34 2.52
C LEU A 68 -2.80 10.46 3.01
N LYS A 69 -3.88 10.74 2.28
CA LYS A 69 -4.89 11.76 2.64
C LYS A 69 -5.93 11.29 3.65
N PHE A 70 -5.96 10.00 3.99
CA PHE A 70 -6.85 9.48 5.03
C PHE A 70 -6.59 10.07 6.41
N SER A 71 -7.55 9.86 7.29
CA SER A 71 -7.60 10.34 8.67
C SER A 71 -6.67 9.54 9.60
N TRP A 72 -5.44 9.29 9.16
CA TRP A 72 -4.37 8.75 10.00
C TRP A 72 -4.26 9.55 11.30
N LYS A 73 -3.97 8.89 12.41
CA LYS A 73 -3.76 9.59 13.69
C LYS A 73 -2.57 10.55 13.55
N LYS A 74 -2.85 11.84 13.67
CA LYS A 74 -1.87 12.92 13.56
C LYS A 74 -1.46 13.39 14.95
N ASP A 75 -0.73 12.60 15.72
CA ASP A 75 0.03 13.13 16.86
C ASP A 75 1.06 12.13 17.41
N GLY A 76 2.25 12.65 17.75
CA GLY A 76 3.28 11.91 18.49
C GLY A 76 2.90 11.61 19.95
N SER A 77 1.66 11.89 20.37
CA SER A 77 1.10 11.52 21.67
C SER A 77 0.36 10.18 21.66
N SER A 78 -0.01 9.67 20.49
CA SER A 78 -0.62 8.34 20.39
C SER A 78 0.42 7.29 19.94
N ARG A 79 0.62 6.28 20.79
CA ARG A 79 1.37 5.04 20.52
C ARG A 79 0.63 4.19 19.47
N ALA A 80 0.55 4.65 18.22
CA ALA A 80 -0.15 3.96 17.15
C ALA A 80 0.83 3.58 16.02
N ALA A 81 1.01 2.28 15.79
CA ALA A 81 1.70 1.80 14.61
C ALA A 81 0.83 2.08 13.38
N GLN A 82 1.36 2.82 12.42
CA GLN A 82 0.69 3.13 11.16
C GLN A 82 1.24 2.20 10.08
N ILE A 83 0.38 1.40 9.45
CA ILE A 83 0.80 0.39 8.47
C ILE A 83 0.01 0.60 7.19
N LEU A 84 0.71 0.80 6.07
CA LEU A 84 0.15 0.83 4.73
C LEU A 84 0.48 -0.50 4.06
N VAL A 85 -0.55 -1.24 3.65
CA VAL A 85 -0.40 -2.47 2.87
C VAL A 85 -0.80 -2.18 1.43
N TRP A 86 0.15 -2.31 0.51
CA TRP A 86 -0.10 -2.23 -0.92
C TRP A 86 -0.21 -3.64 -1.50
N VAL A 87 -1.29 -3.88 -2.23
CA VAL A 87 -1.62 -5.15 -2.86
C VAL A 87 -1.91 -4.89 -4.34
N GLY A 88 -1.08 -5.39 -5.24
CA GLY A 88 -1.22 -5.24 -6.69
C GLY A 88 -0.20 -6.06 -7.47
N ASP A 89 -0.58 -6.53 -8.66
CA ASP A 89 0.19 -7.46 -9.50
C ASP A 89 0.89 -6.79 -10.69
N CYS A 90 0.64 -5.50 -10.91
CA CYS A 90 1.22 -4.70 -12.00
C CYS A 90 1.91 -3.42 -11.48
N PRO A 91 3.02 -3.00 -12.11
CA PRO A 91 3.75 -1.79 -11.74
C PRO A 91 2.96 -0.54 -12.15
N ARG A 92 3.41 0.62 -11.67
CA ARG A 92 2.94 1.91 -12.21
C ARG A 92 3.52 2.19 -13.59
N ARG A 93 2.75 2.94 -14.39
CA ARG A 93 3.19 3.84 -15.47
C ARG A 93 4.32 4.81 -15.07
N THR A 94 5.57 4.36 -15.02
CA THR A 94 6.80 5.19 -15.09
C THR A 94 8.03 4.34 -15.43
N SER A 95 9.07 4.95 -16.01
CA SER A 95 10.40 4.32 -16.13
C SER A 95 11.08 4.02 -14.79
N PHE A 96 10.57 4.59 -13.67
CA PHE A 96 11.01 4.25 -12.32
C PHE A 96 10.51 2.88 -11.87
N CYS A 97 9.37 2.40 -12.42
CA CYS A 97 8.69 1.19 -11.96
C CYS A 97 8.88 -0.01 -12.89
N HIS A 98 9.26 0.20 -14.16
CA HIS A 98 9.49 -0.87 -15.14
C HIS A 98 10.42 -0.44 -16.29
N ASN A 99 10.89 -1.42 -17.06
CA ASN A 99 11.77 -1.22 -18.22
C ASN A 99 11.06 -1.30 -19.59
N GLY A 100 9.72 -1.38 -19.61
CA GLY A 100 8.92 -1.61 -20.84
C GLY A 100 8.93 -0.49 -21.91
N GLY A 101 9.54 0.68 -21.64
CA GLY A 101 9.59 1.80 -22.58
C GLY A 101 8.22 2.36 -22.99
N SER A 102 8.19 3.21 -24.03
CA SER A 102 6.97 3.93 -24.45
C SER A 102 5.88 3.06 -25.09
N GLY A 103 6.21 1.82 -25.45
CA GLY A 103 5.22 0.84 -25.95
C GLY A 103 4.38 0.21 -24.84
N TRP A 104 4.81 0.34 -23.58
CA TRP A 104 4.12 -0.19 -22.40
C TRP A 104 3.51 0.94 -21.56
N ASP A 105 4.11 2.13 -21.63
CA ASP A 105 3.72 3.27 -20.81
C ASP A 105 3.86 4.59 -21.58
N SER A 106 2.74 5.29 -21.76
CA SER A 106 2.72 6.63 -22.36
C SER A 106 3.04 7.75 -21.36
N TYR A 107 3.23 7.43 -20.09
CA TYR A 107 3.43 8.36 -18.97
C TYR A 107 4.75 8.09 -18.23
N LEU A 108 5.84 7.88 -18.97
CA LEU A 108 7.16 7.54 -18.40
C LEU A 108 7.67 8.55 -17.36
N SER A 109 7.29 9.83 -17.49
CA SER A 109 7.64 10.91 -16.55
C SER A 109 6.69 11.03 -15.34
N GLY A 110 5.64 10.21 -15.29
CA GLY A 110 4.58 10.24 -14.28
C GLY A 110 3.28 10.85 -14.79
N LEU A 111 2.22 10.67 -13.99
CA LEU A 111 0.91 11.24 -14.25
C LEU A 111 0.87 12.72 -13.80
N PRO A 112 0.25 13.61 -14.60
CA PRO A 112 0.31 15.06 -14.36
C PRO A 112 -0.47 15.52 -13.12
N ASP A 113 -1.39 14.71 -12.61
CA ASP A 113 -2.30 15.06 -11.52
C ASP A 113 -1.98 14.36 -10.19
N VAL A 114 -0.85 13.62 -10.14
CA VAL A 114 -0.42 12.88 -8.95
C VAL A 114 1.03 13.26 -8.60
N PRO A 115 1.38 13.43 -7.30
CA PRO A 115 2.77 13.60 -6.89
C PRO A 115 3.66 12.46 -7.36
N LEU A 116 4.97 12.72 -7.49
CA LEU A 116 5.93 11.70 -7.93
C LEU A 116 6.04 10.56 -6.90
N MET A 117 6.38 9.35 -7.36
CA MET A 117 6.58 8.18 -6.49
C MET A 117 7.53 8.51 -5.34
N ILE A 118 8.65 9.14 -5.68
CA ILE A 118 9.71 9.46 -4.74
C ILE A 118 9.20 10.39 -3.63
N ASP A 119 8.34 11.35 -3.97
CA ASP A 119 7.74 12.27 -3.00
C ASP A 119 6.76 11.54 -2.09
N LEU A 120 5.92 10.65 -2.65
CA LEU A 120 4.98 9.84 -1.89
C LEU A 120 5.70 8.87 -0.93
N ILE A 121 6.74 8.18 -1.39
CA ILE A 121 7.53 7.27 -0.53
C ILE A 121 8.27 8.06 0.56
N ASN A 122 8.82 9.24 0.24
CA ASN A 122 9.42 10.10 1.26
C ASN A 122 8.38 10.57 2.28
N GLU A 123 7.15 10.89 1.86
CA GLU A 123 6.07 11.27 2.77
C GLU A 123 5.66 10.11 3.69
N ILE A 124 5.50 8.88 3.16
CA ILE A 124 5.24 7.67 3.95
C ILE A 124 6.33 7.50 5.02
N LYS A 125 7.61 7.59 4.61
CA LYS A 125 8.77 7.50 5.49
C LYS A 125 8.78 8.58 6.57
N ASN A 126 8.59 9.84 6.18
CA ASN A 126 8.63 10.99 7.08
C ASN A 126 7.51 10.94 8.14
N ARG A 127 6.39 10.29 7.80
CA ARG A 127 5.27 10.07 8.72
C ARG A 127 5.43 8.84 9.61
N GLY A 128 6.49 8.06 9.41
CA GLY A 128 6.72 6.82 10.18
C GLY A 128 5.69 5.73 9.87
N ILE A 129 5.11 5.73 8.68
CA ILE A 129 4.13 4.72 8.25
C ILE A 129 4.89 3.51 7.72
N PHE A 130 4.80 2.37 8.39
CA PHE A 130 5.33 1.10 7.89
C PHE A 130 4.68 0.73 6.56
N LEU A 131 5.49 0.48 5.54
CA LEU A 131 5.03 0.07 4.23
C LEU A 131 5.15 -1.46 4.09
N LEU A 132 4.12 -2.14 3.57
CA LEU A 132 4.17 -3.54 3.17
C LEU A 132 3.76 -3.61 1.69
N LEU A 133 4.55 -4.30 0.87
CA LEU A 133 4.33 -4.37 -0.59
C LEU A 133 4.06 -5.82 -0.98
N SER A 134 3.14 -6.08 -1.92
CA SER A 134 2.95 -7.42 -2.46
C SER A 134 3.88 -7.70 -3.64
N ASP A 135 4.63 -8.81 -3.61
CA ASP A 135 5.49 -9.29 -4.71
C ASP A 135 4.77 -10.45 -5.42
N PHE A 136 3.73 -10.12 -6.20
CA PHE A 136 2.94 -11.11 -6.95
C PHE A 136 3.59 -11.56 -8.25
N THR A 137 4.26 -10.65 -8.96
CA THR A 137 4.74 -10.87 -10.32
C THR A 137 6.13 -10.28 -10.55
N ASP A 138 6.80 -10.74 -11.59
CA ASP A 138 8.07 -10.14 -12.02
C ASP A 138 7.91 -8.68 -12.47
N TYR A 139 6.68 -8.25 -12.81
CA TYR A 139 6.43 -6.89 -13.28
C TYR A 139 6.59 -5.84 -12.17
N VAL A 140 6.35 -6.21 -10.91
CA VAL A 140 6.41 -5.26 -9.78
C VAL A 140 7.80 -5.20 -9.12
N LYS A 141 8.72 -6.10 -9.48
CA LYS A 141 10.05 -6.20 -8.85
C LYS A 141 10.87 -4.92 -8.93
N THR A 142 11.00 -4.34 -10.12
CA THR A 142 11.75 -3.08 -10.29
C THR A 142 11.17 -1.95 -9.47
N MET A 143 9.83 -1.85 -9.40
CA MET A 143 9.16 -0.87 -8.56
C MET A 143 9.47 -1.10 -7.07
N ILE A 144 9.34 -2.34 -6.59
CA ILE A 144 9.62 -2.72 -5.20
C ILE A 144 11.08 -2.39 -4.85
N GLU A 145 12.05 -2.82 -5.66
CA GLU A 145 13.47 -2.54 -5.42
C GLU A 145 13.78 -1.04 -5.34
N ASN A 146 13.12 -0.22 -6.18
CA ASN A 146 13.35 1.21 -6.17
C ASN A 146 12.64 1.92 -5.01
N ILE A 147 11.44 1.46 -4.60
CA ILE A 147 10.78 1.92 -3.37
C ILE A 147 11.67 1.58 -2.16
N GLU A 148 12.16 0.35 -2.06
CA GLU A 148 13.03 -0.11 -0.97
C GLU A 148 14.30 0.75 -0.86
N LYS A 149 14.95 1.10 -1.97
CA LYS A 149 16.12 1.99 -1.96
C LYS A 149 15.82 3.37 -1.34
N ILE A 150 14.65 3.95 -1.62
CA ILE A 150 14.25 5.26 -1.08
C ILE A 150 13.87 5.14 0.41
N TYR A 151 13.22 4.02 0.76
CA TYR A 151 12.63 3.79 2.07
C TYR A 151 13.68 3.35 3.12
N ILE A 152 14.61 2.45 2.75
CA ILE A 152 15.63 1.84 3.62
C ILE A 152 16.89 2.71 3.78
N ALA A 153 16.97 3.86 3.10
CA ALA A 153 18.05 4.82 3.31
C ALA A 153 18.19 5.28 4.79
N ASP A 154 17.18 5.04 5.63
CA ASP A 154 17.21 5.24 7.07
C ASP A 154 17.04 3.91 7.85
N LYS A 155 17.95 3.61 8.79
CA LYS A 155 18.07 2.29 9.46
C LYS A 155 16.87 1.90 10.34
N LYS A 156 16.00 2.84 10.69
CA LYS A 156 14.83 2.59 11.57
C LYS A 156 13.68 1.87 10.86
N GLN A 157 13.62 1.92 9.53
CA GLN A 157 12.46 1.46 8.76
C GLN A 157 12.77 0.29 7.80
N SER A 158 13.93 -0.35 7.97
CA SER A 158 14.46 -1.40 7.10
C SER A 158 13.73 -2.76 7.16
N GLN A 159 12.49 -2.80 7.68
CA GLN A 159 11.76 -4.04 7.96
C GLN A 159 10.62 -4.33 6.97
N VAL A 160 10.45 -3.48 5.97
CA VAL A 160 9.50 -3.71 4.87
C VAL A 160 9.95 -4.94 4.09
N LYS A 161 9.12 -5.98 4.11
CA LYS A 161 9.32 -7.16 3.29
C LYS A 161 8.21 -7.24 2.26
N PRO A 162 8.56 -7.48 1.00
CA PRO A 162 7.58 -7.88 0.01
C PRO A 162 6.92 -9.18 0.48
N VAL A 163 5.60 -9.20 0.52
CA VAL A 163 4.79 -10.40 0.78
C VAL A 163 4.72 -11.19 -0.52
N LYS A 164 5.27 -12.40 -0.54
CA LYS A 164 5.33 -13.23 -1.75
C LYS A 164 4.10 -14.12 -1.79
N LEU A 165 3.18 -13.79 -2.67
CA LEU A 165 2.02 -14.64 -2.90
C LEU A 165 2.26 -15.52 -4.11
N ASP A 166 1.92 -16.80 -3.97
CA ASP A 166 1.82 -17.68 -5.13
C ASP A 166 0.75 -17.11 -6.07
N GLN A 167 1.07 -17.04 -7.37
CA GLN A 167 0.24 -16.45 -8.43
C GLN A 167 -1.15 -17.07 -8.54
N ASN A 168 -1.38 -18.21 -7.87
CA ASN A 168 -2.65 -18.94 -7.87
C ASN A 168 -3.30 -19.06 -6.48
N ASP A 169 -2.70 -18.51 -5.41
CA ASP A 169 -3.22 -18.69 -4.06
C ASP A 169 -2.98 -17.48 -3.14
N THR A 170 -4.03 -16.68 -2.96
CA THR A 170 -4.07 -15.56 -2.01
C THR A 170 -4.19 -16.02 -0.55
N SER A 171 -4.29 -17.33 -0.26
CA SER A 171 -4.51 -17.84 1.09
C SER A 171 -3.37 -17.54 2.07
N SER A 172 -2.13 -17.34 1.58
CA SER A 172 -0.99 -16.98 2.44
C SER A 172 -0.93 -15.50 2.80
N LEU A 173 -1.64 -14.63 2.08
CA LEU A 173 -1.61 -13.16 2.26
C LEU A 173 -1.97 -12.75 3.67
N LEU A 174 -3.05 -13.32 4.19
CA LEU A 174 -3.51 -13.00 5.53
C LEU A 174 -2.46 -13.43 6.57
N LYS A 175 -1.85 -14.60 6.39
CA LYS A 175 -0.83 -15.12 7.31
C LYS A 175 0.41 -14.21 7.31
N GLU A 176 0.92 -13.88 6.13
CA GLU A 176 2.13 -13.07 6.00
C GLU A 176 1.92 -11.63 6.49
N ILE A 177 0.82 -10.97 6.12
CA ILE A 177 0.46 -9.66 6.68
C ILE A 177 0.37 -9.75 8.20
N THR A 178 -0.30 -10.77 8.73
CA THR A 178 -0.43 -10.94 10.19
C THR A 178 0.92 -11.10 10.87
N GLU A 179 1.85 -11.87 10.28
CA GLU A 179 3.21 -12.04 10.81
C GLU A 179 4.01 -10.74 10.78
N GLN A 180 3.94 -9.97 9.68
CA GLN A 180 4.63 -8.67 9.57
C GLN A 180 4.05 -7.64 10.54
N VAL A 181 2.72 -7.51 10.61
CA VAL A 181 2.03 -6.60 11.54
C VAL A 181 2.40 -6.93 12.98
N ASN A 182 2.42 -8.22 13.35
CA ASN A 182 2.85 -8.63 14.69
C ASN A 182 4.32 -8.28 14.98
N THR A 183 5.19 -8.38 13.98
CA THR A 183 6.62 -8.02 14.12
C THR A 183 6.79 -6.52 14.33
N ILE A 184 6.09 -5.69 13.54
CA ILE A 184 6.09 -4.23 13.65
C ILE A 184 5.58 -3.77 15.02
N ILE A 185 4.45 -4.33 15.47
CA ILE A 185 3.87 -4.00 16.77
C ILE A 185 4.82 -4.42 17.89
N ALA A 186 5.49 -5.57 17.75
CA ALA A 186 6.48 -6.02 18.71
C ALA A 186 7.70 -5.08 18.81
N SER A 187 8.17 -4.50 17.71
CA SER A 187 9.32 -3.58 17.73
C SER A 187 8.99 -2.18 18.24
N GLU A 188 7.75 -1.73 18.09
CA GLU A 188 7.33 -0.37 18.48
C GLU A 188 6.91 -0.26 19.96
N PHE A 189 6.43 -1.35 20.55
CA PHE A 189 5.77 -1.32 21.86
C PHE A 189 6.40 -2.20 22.95
N MET A 190 7.45 -2.97 22.65
CA MET A 190 8.24 -3.72 23.64
C MET A 190 9.66 -3.17 23.74
#